data_AF-L2GL50-F1
#
_entry.id   AF-L2GL50-F1
#
_cell.length_a   1.000
_cell.length_b   1.000
_cell.length_c   1.000
_cell.angle_alpha   90.00
_cell.angle_beta   90.00
_cell.angle_gamma   90.00
#
_symmetry.space_group_name_H-M   'P 1'
#
loop_
_entity.id
_entity.type
_entity.pdbx_description
1 polymer ?
#
loop_
_entity_poly.entity_id
_entity_poly.type
_entity_poly.pdbx_seq_one_letter_code
_entity_poly.pdbx_strand_id
1 'polypeptide(L)' 'MRSNGFRRGTRKLLRKDFGKRGMPGLSKILQKFKVGDFVDCKIDSSVLKGNATQVLSWKDWHYL' A
#
# COMPACT_ATOMS: atom_id res chain seq x y z
N MET A 1 -5.10 14.73 23.14
CA MET A 1 -4.37 15.18 21.92
C MET A 1 -3.75 13.98 21.23
N ARG A 2 -3.84 13.83 19.90
CA ARG A 2 -3.22 12.70 19.17
C ARG A 2 -1.90 13.14 18.55
N SER A 3 -0.89 12.27 18.57
CA SER A 3 0.41 12.56 17.96
C SER A 3 0.29 12.77 16.45
N ASN A 4 1.13 13.65 15.88
CA ASN A 4 1.19 13.96 14.45
C ASN A 4 2.16 13.02 13.69
N GLY A 5 2.31 11.78 14.16
CA GLY A 5 3.24 10.82 13.56
C GLY A 5 2.79 10.34 12.18
N PHE A 6 3.76 9.96 11.34
CA PHE A 6 3.60 9.59 9.94
C PHE A 6 2.56 8.47 9.67
N ARG A 7 2.32 7.56 10.61
CA ARG A 7 1.37 6.42 10.49
C ARG A 7 0.12 6.56 11.36
N ARG A 8 -0.19 7.75 11.86
CA ARG A 8 -1.34 7.94 12.78
C ARG A 8 -2.66 7.59 12.12
N GLY A 9 -3.62 7.04 12.87
CA GLY A 9 -4.99 6.82 12.36
C GLY A 9 -5.15 5.77 11.25
N THR A 10 -4.10 5.05 10.88
CA THR A 10 -4.12 4.07 9.78
C THR A 10 -4.44 2.64 10.23
N ARG A 11 -4.88 2.44 11.49
CA ARG A 11 -5.14 1.10 12.07
C ARG A 11 -6.16 0.28 11.30
N LYS A 12 -7.19 0.92 10.71
CA LYS A 12 -8.16 0.23 9.84
C LYS A 12 -7.65 0.12 8.39
N LEU A 13 -6.91 1.11 7.91
CA LEU A 13 -6.41 1.19 6.53
C LEU A 13 -5.29 0.18 6.23
N LEU A 14 -4.36 -0.03 7.17
CA LEU A 14 -3.21 -0.92 7.02
C LEU A 14 -3.44 -2.32 7.59
N ARG A 15 -4.63 -2.57 8.15
CA ARG A 15 -4.97 -3.89 8.68
C ARG A 15 -5.26 -4.84 7.52
N LYS A 16 -4.60 -6.00 7.51
CA LYS A 16 -4.94 -7.09 6.60
C LYS A 16 -6.27 -7.74 7.01
N ASP A 17 -7.00 -8.21 6.02
CA ASP A 17 -8.23 -8.98 6.23
C ASP A 17 -7.95 -10.26 7.03
N PHE A 18 -9.02 -10.80 7.63
CA PHE A 18 -8.95 -12.09 8.30
C PHE A 18 -8.58 -13.20 7.30
N GLY A 19 -7.71 -14.13 7.70
CA GLY A 19 -7.24 -15.23 6.85
C GLY A 19 -6.23 -14.85 5.75
N LYS A 20 -6.06 -13.56 5.43
CA LYS A 20 -5.13 -13.08 4.38
C LYS A 20 -3.83 -12.48 4.95
N ARG A 21 -3.37 -13.03 6.07
CA ARG A 21 -2.11 -12.60 6.71
C ARG A 21 -0.92 -13.29 6.03
N GLY A 22 0.25 -12.67 6.09
CA GLY A 22 1.49 -13.23 5.51
C GLY A 22 2.17 -12.29 4.53
N MET A 23 3.25 -12.76 3.91
CA MET A 23 4.00 -12.04 2.89
C MET A 23 3.29 -12.10 1.53
N PRO A 24 3.52 -11.12 0.63
CA PRO A 24 3.03 -11.22 -0.74
C PRO A 24 3.62 -12.46 -1.44
N GLY A 25 2.77 -13.15 -2.21
CA GLY A 25 3.21 -14.27 -3.03
C GLY A 25 4.09 -13.83 -4.21
N LEU A 26 4.83 -14.78 -4.78
CA LEU A 26 5.80 -14.54 -5.85
C LEU A 26 5.20 -13.86 -7.09
N SER A 27 3.94 -14.14 -7.40
CA SER A 27 3.23 -13.55 -8.55
C SER A 27 3.21 -12.03 -8.52
N LYS A 28 3.09 -11.41 -7.33
CA LYS A 28 3.08 -9.94 -7.19
C LYS A 28 4.47 -9.32 -7.37
N ILE A 29 5.51 -10.05 -7.01
CA ILE A 29 6.89 -9.56 -7.05
C ILE A 29 7.43 -9.61 -8.49
N LEU A 30 7.07 -10.66 -9.23
CA LEU A 30 7.53 -10.88 -10.61
C LEU A 30 6.69 -10.16 -11.67
N GLN A 31 5.63 -9.46 -11.26
CA GLN A 31 4.79 -8.69 -12.17
C GLN A 31 5.61 -7.57 -12.81
N LYS A 32 5.71 -7.59 -14.14
CA LYS A 32 6.40 -6.56 -14.92
C LYS A 32 5.40 -5.44 -15.23
N PHE A 33 5.84 -4.20 -15.06
CA PHE A 33 5.08 -3.01 -15.40
C PHE A 33 5.78 -2.24 -16.51
N LYS A 34 5.02 -1.63 -17.42
CA LYS A 34 5.53 -0.73 -18.45
C LYS A 34 4.91 0.66 -18.26
N VAL A 35 5.58 1.69 -18.77
CA VAL A 35 5.09 3.07 -18.75
C VAL A 35 3.78 3.14 -19.54
N GLY A 36 2.74 3.70 -18.92
CA GLY A 36 1.39 3.78 -19.50
C GLY A 36 0.41 2.66 -19.07
N ASP A 37 0.85 1.68 -18.28
CA ASP A 37 -0.06 0.71 -17.66
C ASP A 37 -0.83 1.36 -16.49
N PHE A 38 -2.15 1.15 -16.44
CA PHE A 38 -2.96 1.57 -15.29
C PHE A 38 -2.73 0.62 -14.11
N VAL A 39 -2.25 1.16 -12.99
CA VAL A 39 -1.91 0.37 -11.79
C VAL A 39 -2.63 0.88 -10.54
N ASP A 40 -3.09 -0.07 -9.72
CA ASP A 40 -3.72 0.23 -8.44
C ASP A 40 -2.70 0.22 -7.29
N CYS A 41 -2.47 1.40 -6.70
CA CYS A 41 -1.56 1.57 -5.57
C CYS A 41 -2.24 1.25 -4.22
N LYS A 42 -2.34 -0.05 -3.88
CA LYS A 42 -2.82 -0.50 -2.56
C LYS A 42 -1.67 -0.85 -1.62
N ILE A 43 -1.64 -0.25 -0.44
CA ILE A 43 -0.58 -0.46 0.56
C ILE A 43 -0.68 -1.87 1.16
N ASP A 44 0.40 -2.64 1.06
CA ASP A 44 0.58 -3.90 1.80
C ASP A 44 1.37 -3.66 3.10
N SER A 45 0.76 -3.94 4.24
CA SER A 45 1.38 -3.73 5.56
C SER A 45 2.46 -4.73 5.94
N SER A 46 2.63 -5.84 5.19
CA SER A 46 3.76 -6.76 5.43
C SER A 46 5.08 -6.27 4.83
N VAL A 47 5.05 -5.29 3.93
CA VAL A 47 6.25 -4.69 3.34
C VAL A 47 6.51 -3.35 4.00
N LEU A 48 7.63 -3.24 4.73
CA LEU A 48 7.97 -2.05 5.50
C LEU A 48 8.80 -1.03 4.72
N LYS A 49 9.59 -1.47 3.74
CA LYS A 49 10.45 -0.58 2.95
C LYS A 49 9.67 -0.06 1.73
N GLY A 50 9.67 1.25 1.52
CA GLY A 50 8.93 1.87 0.40
C GLY A 50 7.43 2.03 0.63
N ASN A 51 6.95 1.84 1.87
CA ASN A 51 5.54 2.08 2.18
C ASN A 51 5.26 3.59 2.28
N ALA A 52 4.61 4.14 1.25
CA ALA A 52 4.04 5.48 1.34
C ALA A 52 2.88 5.47 2.35
N THR A 53 2.93 6.34 3.34
CA THR A 53 1.95 6.35 4.44
C THR A 53 1.03 7.55 4.34
N GLN A 54 -0.25 7.28 4.56
CA GLN A 54 -1.40 8.14 4.77
C GLN A 54 -1.93 9.02 3.61
N VAL A 55 -1.10 9.50 2.67
CA VAL A 55 -1.56 10.51 1.67
C VAL A 55 -2.11 9.91 0.36
N LEU A 56 -1.82 8.64 0.03
CA LEU A 56 -2.22 8.05 -1.25
C LEU A 56 -3.63 7.44 -1.29
N SER A 57 -4.45 7.70 -0.27
CA SER A 57 -5.84 7.29 -0.30
C SER A 57 -6.61 8.29 -1.18
N TRP A 58 -6.93 7.85 -2.40
CA TRP A 58 -7.91 8.41 -3.36
C TRP A 58 -7.47 9.41 -4.44
N LYS A 59 -6.20 9.85 -4.52
CA LYS A 59 -5.84 10.94 -5.46
C LYS A 59 -4.94 10.62 -6.65
N ASP A 60 -4.31 9.45 -6.70
CA ASP A 60 -3.25 9.26 -7.70
C ASP A 60 -3.73 8.35 -8.83
N TRP A 61 -4.67 8.90 -9.61
CA TRP A 61 -5.16 8.35 -10.88
C TRP A 61 -4.27 8.74 -12.08
N HIS A 62 -3.03 9.15 -11.84
CA HIS A 62 -2.25 9.84 -12.85
C HIS A 62 -0.79 9.39 -12.86
N TYR A 63 -0.54 8.53 -13.85
CA TYR A 63 0.72 8.30 -14.55
C TYR A 63 1.91 7.73 -13.75
N LEU A 64 2.27 6.49 -14.11
CA LEU A 64 3.66 6.00 -14.10
C LEU A 64 4.12 5.73 -15.54
#